data_AF-A0A381SLZ3-F1
#
_entry.id   AF-A0A381SLZ3-F1
#
_cell.length_a   1.000
_cell.length_b   1.000
_cell.length_c   1.000
_cell.angle_alpha   90.00
_cell.angle_beta   90.00
_cell.angle_gamma   90.00
#
_symmetry.space_group_name_H-M   'P 1'
#
loop_
_entity.id
_entity.type
_entity.pdbx_description
1 polymer ?
#
loop_
_entity_poly.entity_id
_entity_poly.type
_entity_poly.pdbx_seq_one_letter_code
_entity_poly.pdbx_strand_id
1 'polypeptide(L)'
;MKYFIIPLILTIFVMFYGTIEQNIDCPTAAGDPQGNEDCTYTKSWLWHSVAVLSGTAFGLPPDGVLTEPTVSPDEAESRNFVPMLVITGIVMAVELRVKGRRLRLDPKTAKEFR
;
A
#
# COMPACT_ATOMS: atom_id res chain seq x y z
N MET A 1 15.15 -0.52 14.59
CA MET A 1 14.33 0.47 13.85
C MET A 1 13.19 -0.30 13.20
N LYS A 2 12.05 0.36 12.97
CA LYS A 2 10.81 -0.27 12.49
C LYS A 2 10.39 0.38 11.16
N TYR A 3 11.34 0.66 10.26
CA TYR A 3 11.06 1.39 9.01
C TYR A 3 10.22 0.56 8.03
N PHE A 4 10.21 -0.77 8.17
CA PHE A 4 9.32 -1.65 7.40
C PHE A 4 7.82 -1.40 7.66
N ILE A 5 7.46 -0.69 8.75
CA ILE A 5 6.05 -0.38 9.07
C ILE A 5 5.41 0.51 8.00
N ILE A 6 6.16 1.46 7.43
CA ILE A 6 5.63 2.39 6.43
C ILE A 6 5.15 1.64 5.18
N PRO A 7 5.99 0.85 4.48
CA PRO A 7 5.55 0.11 3.32
C PRO A 7 4.50 -0.95 3.67
N LEU A 8 4.52 -1.50 4.90
CA LEU A 8 3.48 -2.42 5.37
C LEU A 8 2.10 -1.75 5.43
N ILE A 9 2.01 -0.55 6.03
CA ILE A 9 0.75 0.22 6.10
C ILE A 9 0.26 0.55 4.69
N LEU A 10 1.17 0.97 3.80
CA LEU A 10 0.80 1.28 2.42
C LEU A 10 0.35 0.04 1.65
N THR A 11 0.92 -1.13 1.93
CA THR A 11 0.46 -2.41 1.35
C THR A 11 -0.97 -2.69 1.80
N ILE A 12 -1.27 -2.52 3.09
CA ILE A 12 -2.63 -2.67 3.63
C ILE A 12 -3.59 -1.67 2.96
N PHE A 13 -3.17 -0.41 2.80
CA PHE A 13 -3.97 0.60 2.09
C PHE A 13 -4.32 0.15 0.65
N VAL A 14 -3.34 -0.30 -0.13
CA VAL A 14 -3.57 -0.80 -1.51
C VAL A 14 -4.49 -2.02 -1.52
N MET A 15 -4.39 -2.91 -0.54
CA MET A 15 -5.24 -4.10 -0.44
C MET A 15 -6.71 -3.79 -0.14
N PHE A 16 -7.00 -2.79 0.68
CA PHE A 16 -8.35 -2.54 1.22
C PHE A 16 -9.02 -1.28 0.67
N TYR A 17 -8.32 -0.43 -0.08
CA TYR A 17 -8.88 0.84 -0.55
C TYR A 17 -10.18 0.65 -1.35
N GLY A 18 -10.22 -0.31 -2.27
CA GLY A 18 -11.40 -0.54 -3.10
C GLY A 18 -12.62 -0.97 -2.29
N THR A 19 -12.46 -1.86 -1.30
CA THR A 19 -13.56 -2.19 -0.37
C THR A 19 -14.05 -0.98 0.42
N ILE A 20 -13.16 -0.09 0.85
CA ILE A 20 -13.55 1.13 1.58
C ILE A 20 -14.29 2.11 0.66
N GLU A 21 -13.80 2.28 -0.57
CA GLU A 21 -14.38 3.20 -1.57
C GLU A 21 -15.82 2.83 -1.92
N GLN A 22 -16.13 1.53 -2.03
CA GLN A 22 -17.47 1.03 -2.29
C GLN A 22 -18.47 1.25 -1.16
N ASN A 23 -18.00 1.50 0.07
CA ASN A 23 -18.86 1.78 1.22
C ASN A 23 -19.10 3.29 1.43
N ILE A 24 -18.51 4.15 0.60
CA ILE A 24 -18.64 5.60 0.69
C ILE A 24 -19.34 6.11 -0.57
N ASP A 25 -20.63 6.39 -0.49
CA ASP A 25 -21.38 6.98 -1.61
C ASP A 25 -21.19 8.50 -1.65
N CYS A 26 -20.88 9.03 -2.83
CA CYS A 26 -20.84 10.47 -3.05
C CYS A 26 -22.27 11.03 -3.14
N PRO A 27 -22.52 12.27 -2.66
CA PRO A 27 -23.82 12.90 -2.79
C PRO A 27 -24.17 13.11 -4.26
N THR A 28 -25.45 13.04 -4.62
CA THR A 28 -25.87 13.25 -6.00
C THR A 28 -25.65 14.70 -6.44
N ALA A 29 -25.17 14.92 -7.66
CA ALA A 29 -24.96 16.26 -8.23
C ALA A 29 -26.21 17.17 -8.25
N ALA A 30 -27.41 16.58 -8.22
CA ALA A 30 -28.67 17.32 -8.16
C ALA A 30 -29.00 17.88 -6.76
N GLY A 31 -28.47 17.25 -5.70
CA GLY A 31 -28.69 17.66 -4.31
C GLY A 31 -27.58 18.57 -3.77
N ASP A 32 -26.33 18.26 -4.13
CA ASP A 32 -25.15 19.07 -3.80
C ASP A 32 -24.08 18.89 -4.90
N PRO A 33 -24.00 19.83 -5.87
CA PRO A 33 -23.05 19.72 -6.97
C PRO A 33 -21.59 19.86 -6.49
N GLN A 34 -21.32 20.71 -5.51
CA GLN A 34 -19.98 20.95 -4.98
C GLN A 34 -19.48 19.71 -4.22
N GLY A 35 -20.31 19.16 -3.33
CA GLY A 35 -19.99 17.95 -2.57
C GLY A 35 -19.80 16.72 -3.47
N ASN A 36 -20.54 16.63 -4.58
CA ASN A 36 -20.35 15.56 -5.56
C ASN A 36 -19.00 15.66 -6.26
N GLU A 37 -18.62 16.85 -6.70
CA GLU A 37 -17.33 17.10 -7.37
C GLU A 37 -16.15 16.79 -6.45
N ASP A 38 -16.15 17.33 -5.23
CA ASP A 38 -15.07 17.13 -4.26
C ASP A 38 -14.90 15.64 -3.88
N CYS A 39 -16.01 14.92 -3.67
CA CYS A 39 -15.99 13.50 -3.35
C CYS A 39 -15.43 12.67 -4.52
N THR A 40 -15.93 12.91 -5.74
CA THR A 40 -15.50 12.18 -6.93
C THR A 40 -14.03 12.45 -7.24
N TYR A 41 -13.59 13.70 -7.10
CA TYR A 41 -12.19 14.10 -7.26
C TYR A 41 -11.29 13.38 -6.25
N THR A 42 -11.70 13.33 -4.99
CA THR A 42 -10.92 12.66 -3.93
C THR A 42 -10.79 11.17 -4.19
N LYS A 43 -11.88 10.49 -4.59
CA LYS A 43 -11.85 9.07 -4.97
C LYS A 43 -10.89 8.81 -6.13
N SER A 44 -10.95 9.63 -7.18
CA SER A 44 -10.05 9.53 -8.34
C SER A 44 -8.57 9.68 -7.93
N TRP A 45 -8.24 10.64 -7.07
CA TRP A 45 -6.89 10.84 -6.56
C TRP A 45 -6.35 9.67 -5.75
N LEU A 46 -7.21 9.05 -4.95
CA LEU A 46 -6.84 7.87 -4.16
C LEU A 46 -6.62 6.66 -5.06
N TRP A 47 -7.45 6.47 -6.10
CA TRP A 47 -7.21 5.45 -7.13
C TRP A 47 -5.91 5.68 -7.90
N HIS A 48 -5.59 6.93 -8.24
CA HIS A 48 -4.30 7.26 -8.83
C HIS A 48 -3.13 6.89 -7.91
N SER A 49 -3.27 7.15 -6.60
CA SER A 49 -2.27 6.76 -5.60
C SER A 49 -2.12 5.24 -5.50
N VAL A 50 -3.24 4.50 -5.54
CA VAL A 50 -3.22 3.03 -5.61
C VAL A 50 -2.51 2.56 -6.87
N ALA A 51 -2.78 3.16 -8.03
CA ALA A 51 -2.12 2.79 -9.29
C ALA A 51 -0.60 3.03 -9.26
N VAL A 52 -0.15 4.13 -8.65
CA VAL A 52 1.27 4.45 -8.49
C VAL A 52 1.96 3.47 -7.53
N LEU A 53 1.36 3.21 -6.36
CA LEU A 53 1.92 2.28 -5.37
C LEU A 53 1.90 0.82 -5.88
N SER A 54 0.89 0.47 -6.65
CA SER A 54 0.76 -0.82 -7.32
C SER A 54 1.66 -0.96 -8.56
N GLY A 55 2.24 0.16 -9.00
CA GLY A 55 3.04 0.27 -10.21
C GLY A 55 2.30 -0.05 -11.52
N THR A 56 0.98 -0.20 -11.47
CA THR A 56 0.11 -0.34 -12.64
C THR A 56 0.11 0.93 -13.48
N ALA A 57 0.27 2.10 -12.85
CA ALA A 57 0.55 3.36 -13.54
C ALA A 57 1.84 3.34 -14.39
N PHE A 58 2.75 2.40 -14.11
CA PHE A 58 4.00 2.19 -14.86
C PHE A 58 3.97 0.93 -15.74
N GLY A 59 2.79 0.32 -15.94
CA GLY A 59 2.60 -0.83 -16.84
C GLY A 59 2.77 -2.20 -16.19
N LEU A 60 2.83 -2.30 -14.86
CA LEU A 60 2.70 -3.60 -14.20
C LEU A 60 1.24 -4.09 -14.32
N PRO A 61 1.02 -5.41 -14.51
CA PRO A 61 -0.33 -5.94 -14.55
C PRO A 61 -1.00 -5.85 -13.16
N PRO A 62 -2.33 -5.71 -13.10
CA PRO A 62 -3.06 -5.86 -11.85
C PRO A 62 -2.91 -7.28 -11.27
N ASP A 63 -3.10 -7.42 -9.96
CA ASP A 63 -2.84 -8.69 -9.25
C ASP A 63 -3.87 -9.80 -9.56
N GLY A 64 -5.10 -9.44 -9.95
CA GLY A 64 -6.18 -10.39 -10.21
C GLY A 64 -6.58 -11.26 -9.00
N VAL A 65 -6.15 -10.90 -7.79
CA VAL A 65 -6.34 -11.74 -6.59
C VAL A 65 -7.76 -11.61 -6.02
N LEU A 66 -8.35 -10.42 -6.04
CA LEU A 66 -9.76 -10.21 -5.72
C LEU A 66 -10.52 -10.02 -7.03
N THR A 67 -11.00 -11.14 -7.57
CA THR A 67 -11.81 -11.27 -8.80
C THR A 67 -13.29 -11.53 -8.49
N GLU A 68 -13.75 -11.16 -7.30
CA GLU A 68 -15.17 -11.27 -6.96
C GLU A 68 -16.00 -10.37 -7.89
N PRO A 69 -17.21 -10.76 -8.30
CA PRO A 69 -18.03 -9.98 -9.24
C PRO A 69 -18.48 -8.60 -8.73
N THR A 70 -18.08 -8.21 -7.51
CA THR A 70 -18.35 -6.92 -6.87
C THR A 70 -17.18 -5.94 -6.92
N VAL A 71 -16.02 -6.27 -7.54
CA VAL A 71 -14.92 -5.30 -7.66
C VAL A 71 -15.28 -4.16 -8.60
N SER A 72 -14.93 -2.92 -8.22
CA SER A 72 -15.09 -1.77 -9.12
C SER A 72 -14.09 -1.86 -10.28
N PRO A 73 -14.41 -1.30 -11.47
CA PRO A 73 -13.48 -1.33 -12.60
C PRO A 73 -12.11 -0.75 -12.28
N ASP A 74 -12.08 0.33 -11.47
CA ASP A 74 -10.85 0.96 -11.02
C ASP A 74 -10.01 0.00 -10.16
N GLU A 75 -10.66 -0.80 -9.30
CA GLU A 75 -9.97 -1.80 -8.49
C GLU A 75 -9.39 -2.93 -9.32
N ALA A 76 -10.10 -3.38 -10.35
CA ALA A 76 -9.67 -4.45 -11.23
C ALA A 76 -8.44 -4.07 -12.08
N GLU A 77 -8.36 -2.80 -12.50
CA GLU A 77 -7.29 -2.30 -13.39
C GLU A 77 -6.08 -1.77 -12.62
N SER A 78 -6.29 -1.13 -11.47
CA SER A 78 -5.23 -0.37 -10.80
C SER A 78 -4.55 -1.12 -9.65
N ARG A 79 -5.18 -2.15 -9.07
CA ARG A 79 -4.67 -2.78 -7.85
C ARG A 79 -3.63 -3.86 -8.12
N ASN A 80 -2.47 -3.69 -7.50
CA ASN A 80 -1.47 -4.74 -7.35
C ASN A 80 -0.69 -4.54 -6.04
N PHE A 81 -0.95 -5.34 -5.01
CA PHE A 81 -0.25 -5.19 -3.72
C PHE A 81 1.17 -5.77 -3.72
N VAL A 82 1.55 -6.55 -4.74
CA VAL A 82 2.82 -7.31 -4.77
C VAL A 82 4.04 -6.39 -4.68
N PRO A 83 4.15 -5.28 -5.44
CA PRO A 83 5.31 -4.39 -5.35
C PRO A 83 5.51 -3.84 -3.93
N MET A 84 4.44 -3.44 -3.26
CA MET A 84 4.50 -2.90 -1.90
C MET A 84 4.89 -3.96 -0.87
N LEU A 85 4.41 -5.19 -1.04
CA LEU A 85 4.79 -6.33 -0.21
C LEU A 85 6.28 -6.67 -0.40
N VAL A 86 6.78 -6.65 -1.64
CA VAL A 86 8.20 -6.86 -1.94
C VAL A 86 9.07 -5.78 -1.30
N ILE A 87 8.69 -4.50 -1.42
CA ILE A 87 9.40 -3.39 -0.77
C ILE A 87 9.43 -3.58 0.75
N THR A 88 8.30 -3.98 1.35
CA THR A 88 8.23 -4.28 2.79
C THR A 88 9.22 -5.37 3.20
N GLY A 89 9.29 -6.46 2.44
CA GLY A 89 10.24 -7.55 2.66
C GLY A 89 11.71 -7.11 2.53
N ILE A 90 12.02 -6.31 1.52
CA ILE A 90 13.37 -5.75 1.31
C ILE A 90 13.79 -4.88 2.50
N VAL A 91 12.94 -3.95 2.92
CA VAL A 91 13.23 -3.06 4.05
C VAL A 91 13.46 -3.87 5.33
N MET A 92 12.60 -4.86 5.61
CA MET A 92 12.74 -5.75 6.75
C MET A 92 14.06 -6.53 6.71
N ALA A 93 14.43 -7.10 5.56
CA ALA A 93 15.66 -7.85 5.39
C ALA A 93 16.91 -6.97 5.60
N VAL A 94 16.89 -5.74 5.07
CA VAL A 94 17.97 -4.76 5.26
C VAL A 94 18.10 -4.38 6.74
N GLU A 95 16.99 -4.12 7.43
CA GLU A 95 17.01 -3.81 8.87
C GLU A 95 17.57 -4.95 9.71
N LEU A 96 17.17 -6.20 9.43
CA LEU A 96 17.72 -7.38 10.10
C LEU A 96 19.23 -7.53 9.86
N ARG A 97 19.68 -7.33 8.62
CA ARG A 97 21.12 -7.35 8.25
C ARG A 97 21.91 -6.25 8.96
N VAL A 98 21.37 -5.03 9.06
CA VAL A 98 22.02 -3.91 9.75
C VAL A 98 22.05 -4.14 11.25
N LYS A 99 20.96 -4.62 11.85
CA LYS A 99 20.91 -4.96 13.29
C LYS A 99 21.90 -6.07 13.64
N GLY A 100 21.96 -7.13 12.83
CA GLY A 100 22.93 -8.22 13.02
C GLY A 100 24.38 -7.75 12.91
N ARG A 101 24.68 -6.83 11.98
CA ARG A 101 26.01 -6.19 11.88
C ARG A 101 26.35 -5.35 13.11
N ARG A 102 25.41 -4.55 13.64
CA ARG A 102 25.64 -3.78 14.87
C ARG A 102 25.93 -4.68 16.07
N LEU A 103 25.16 -5.76 16.25
CA LEU A 103 25.37 -6.70 17.36
C LEU A 103 26.74 -7.39 17.29
N ARG A 104 27.25 -7.70 16.09
CA ARG A 104 28.60 -8.28 15.93
C ARG A 104 29.73 -7.28 16.22
N LEU A 105 29.48 -5.99 16.07
CA LEU A 105 30.47 -4.92 16.27
C LEU A 105 30.42 -4.32 17.68
N ASP A 106 29.44 -4.70 18.50
CA ASP A 106 29.29 -4.17 19.86
C ASP A 106 30.26 -4.91 20.81
N PRO A 107 31.28 -4.24 21.37
CA PRO A 107 32.32 -4.87 22.19
C PRO A 107 31.79 -5.43 23.52
N LYS A 108 30.57 -5.08 23.93
CA LYS A 108 29.93 -5.64 25.13
C LYS A 108 29.47 -7.09 24.94
N THR A 109 28.91 -7.43 23.78
CA THR A 109 28.50 -8.80 23.42
C THR A 109 29.69 -9.73 23.15
N ALA A 110 30.86 -9.18 22.76
CA ALA A 110 32.08 -9.96 22.57
C ALA A 110 32.70 -10.46 23.89
N LYS A 111 32.40 -9.83 25.03
CA LYS A 111 32.87 -10.27 26.36
C LYS A 111 32.00 -11.36 26.99
N GLU A 112 30.75 -11.50 26.56
CA GLU A 112 29.80 -12.47 27.13
C GLU A 112 29.98 -13.89 26.57
N PHE A 113 30.75 -14.04 25.48
CA PHE A 113 31.05 -15.31 24.82
C PHE A 113 32.44 -15.89 25.17
N ARG A 114 33.14 -15.35 26.17
CA ARG A 114 34.45 -15.84 26.62
C ARG A 114 34.39 -16.43 28.03
#